data_AF-A0AAD5YAA6-F1
#
_entry.id   AF-A0AAD5YAA6-F1
#
_cell.length_a   1.000
_cell.length_b   1.000
_cell.length_c   1.000
_cell.angle_alpha   90.00
_cell.angle_beta   90.00
_cell.angle_gamma   90.00
#
_symmetry.space_group_name_H-M   'P 1'
#
loop_
_entity.id
_entity.type
_entity.pdbx_description
1 polymer ?
#
loop_
_entity_poly.entity_id
_entity_poly.type
_entity_poly.pdbx_seq_one_letter_code
_entity_poly.pdbx_strand_id
1 'polypeptide(L)'
;MATSESQAGLENSDGLEKLGGLEELGGPYFLLFDEQEKRLQKLQQRLDQWERKSISGERVRVVCLIDGDGNIFAPNYLKQCRAGGANAAHELCKHILEYIRGPQTDFPSDISVDISISVFLHKRGLAGVLRDEGYITNYRDFDEFITGFTQSGARHLMIDVGSGKDAADSKLRVHLQDHVHSRETLKVFIGGSHDSGYFHDYQSVIAAGLKDKLVLLPGYEKIEQAIQELNLQTLIIPNLFMPVKLKDIGYTSQRTTPANSSRLPVADLPNLEGNLQAAFAAMSFQNHRRRVSIGDGSTGRPLIRSPIRIANEHLQENVPSLEEMPNTSSAGKHSSEDLEEPGEADAEPAGQARSTFLVRVIKPMTG
;
A
#
# COMPACT_ATOMS: atom_id res chain seq x y z
N MET A 1 -32.64 50.24 88.36
CA MET A 1 -33.31 48.92 88.42
C MET A 1 -32.69 48.05 87.34
N ALA A 2 -32.24 46.86 87.73
CA ALA A 2 -31.76 45.74 86.89
C ALA A 2 -32.86 45.28 85.89
N THR A 3 -32.62 44.53 84.80
CA THR A 3 -31.97 43.20 84.70
C THR A 3 -31.70 42.78 83.22
N SER A 4 -30.64 41.97 83.03
CA SER A 4 -30.45 40.76 82.16
C SER A 4 -30.62 40.84 80.62
N GLU A 5 -29.56 40.61 79.83
CA GLU A 5 -29.08 39.32 79.24
C GLU A 5 -30.08 38.66 78.25
N SER A 6 -29.71 38.43 76.98
CA SER A 6 -29.02 37.19 76.58
C SER A 6 -28.19 37.29 75.28
N GLN A 7 -27.07 36.56 75.26
CA GLN A 7 -26.17 36.27 74.14
C GLN A 7 -26.79 35.44 73.01
N ALA A 8 -26.34 35.68 71.78
CA ALA A 8 -26.14 34.69 70.71
C ALA A 8 -25.09 35.30 69.76
N GLY A 9 -23.86 34.77 69.64
CA GLY A 9 -23.53 33.55 68.89
C GLY A 9 -23.18 33.97 67.45
N LEU A 10 -21.93 34.34 67.19
CA LEU A 10 -20.88 33.50 66.58
C LEU A 10 -21.15 33.11 65.12
N GLU A 11 -20.21 33.54 64.26
CA GLU A 11 -19.71 32.85 63.07
C GLU A 11 -20.68 32.69 61.88
N ASN A 12 -20.69 33.69 61.00
CA ASN A 12 -20.98 33.46 59.58
C ASN A 12 -19.71 32.87 58.91
N SER A 13 -19.49 31.56 59.09
CA SER A 13 -18.48 30.76 58.37
C SER A 13 -19.03 30.08 57.11
N ASP A 14 -20.31 30.30 56.75
CA ASP A 14 -20.98 29.63 55.62
C ASP A 14 -20.54 30.13 54.22
N GLY A 15 -19.60 31.07 54.15
CA GLY A 15 -19.04 31.56 52.89
C GLY A 15 -17.87 30.75 52.33
N LEU A 16 -17.26 29.85 53.11
CA LEU A 16 -16.04 29.15 52.73
C LEU A 16 -16.20 27.64 52.50
N GLU A 17 -17.33 27.03 52.87
CA GLU A 17 -17.58 25.59 52.61
C GLU A 17 -18.15 25.29 51.21
N LYS A 18 -18.55 26.30 50.44
CA LYS A 18 -18.97 26.13 49.03
C LYS A 18 -17.84 26.07 48.01
N LEU A 19 -16.58 25.98 48.46
CA LEU A 19 -15.42 25.75 47.59
C LEU A 19 -14.97 24.28 47.58
N GLY A 20 -15.42 23.44 48.53
CA GLY A 20 -15.03 22.03 48.61
C GLY A 20 -15.62 21.11 47.53
N GLY A 21 -16.61 21.59 46.76
CA GLY A 21 -17.24 20.81 45.68
C GLY A 21 -16.65 21.03 44.28
N LEU A 22 -15.73 21.99 44.10
CA LEU A 22 -15.10 22.28 42.80
C LEU A 22 -13.82 21.47 42.57
N GLU A 23 -13.16 21.01 43.64
CA GLU A 23 -11.94 20.19 43.54
C GLU A 23 -12.25 18.74 43.11
N GLU A 24 -13.37 18.15 43.56
CA GLU A 24 -13.78 16.80 43.14
C GLU A 24 -14.24 16.74 41.68
N LEU A 25 -14.76 17.83 41.14
CA LEU A 25 -15.09 17.96 39.72
C LEU A 25 -13.87 18.35 38.86
N GLY A 26 -12.79 18.87 39.45
CA GLY A 26 -11.60 19.29 38.70
C GLY A 26 -10.77 18.13 38.15
N GLY A 27 -10.69 17.02 38.89
CA GLY A 27 -9.87 15.84 38.52
C GLY A 27 -10.26 15.21 37.18
N PRO A 28 -11.54 14.82 36.97
CA PRO A 28 -11.99 14.24 35.70
C PRO A 28 -11.81 15.17 34.50
N TYR A 29 -12.09 16.47 34.68
CA TYR A 29 -11.92 17.45 33.62
C TYR A 29 -10.45 17.73 33.31
N PHE A 30 -9.57 17.79 34.31
CA PHE A 30 -8.13 17.95 34.11
C PHE A 30 -7.51 16.78 33.34
N LEU A 31 -7.89 15.54 33.68
CA LEU A 31 -7.46 14.35 32.93
C LEU A 31 -7.94 14.37 31.48
N LEU A 32 -9.18 14.79 31.24
CA LEU A 32 -9.73 15.01 29.90
C LEU A 32 -8.98 16.10 29.14
N PHE A 33 -8.67 17.24 29.77
CA PHE A 33 -7.89 18.32 29.14
C PHE A 33 -6.48 17.87 28.76
N ASP A 34 -5.78 17.16 29.64
CA ASP A 34 -4.44 16.61 29.37
C ASP A 34 -4.47 15.57 28.23
N GLU A 35 -5.48 14.70 28.19
CA GLU A 35 -5.67 13.76 27.09
C GLU A 35 -5.90 14.47 25.75
N GLN A 36 -6.73 15.52 25.75
CA GLN A 36 -7.03 16.32 24.57
C GLN A 36 -5.80 17.12 24.11
N GLU A 37 -5.00 17.65 25.03
CA GLU A 37 -3.76 18.37 24.71
C GLU A 37 -2.70 17.42 24.11
N LYS A 38 -2.52 16.23 24.71
CA LYS A 38 -1.66 15.17 24.15
C LYS A 38 -2.12 14.76 22.75
N ARG A 39 -3.43 14.64 22.54
CA ARG A 39 -3.99 14.33 21.23
C ARG A 39 -3.72 15.45 20.22
N LEU A 40 -3.87 16.71 20.62
CA LEU A 40 -3.59 17.87 19.78
C LEU A 40 -2.10 17.91 19.39
N GLN A 41 -1.19 17.72 20.35
CA GLN A 41 0.25 17.65 20.10
C GLN A 41 0.59 16.53 19.12
N LYS A 42 0.00 15.35 19.27
CA LYS A 42 0.22 14.23 18.35
C LYS A 42 -0.29 14.51 16.94
N LEU A 43 -1.41 15.21 16.81
CA LEU A 43 -1.92 15.64 15.50
C LEU A 43 -1.01 16.69 14.86
N GLN A 44 -0.54 17.67 15.62
CA GLN A 44 0.41 18.69 15.17
C GLN A 44 1.68 18.04 14.61
N GLN A 45 2.28 17.11 15.36
CA GLN A 45 3.49 16.39 14.94
C GLN A 45 3.28 15.61 13.63
N ARG A 46 2.09 15.03 13.43
CA ARG A 46 1.75 14.32 12.19
C ARG A 46 1.59 15.27 11.01
N LEU A 47 0.96 16.42 11.21
CA LEU A 47 0.85 17.47 10.19
C LEU A 47 2.24 17.96 9.78
N ASP A 48 3.11 18.28 10.73
CA ASP A 48 4.48 18.72 10.46
C ASP A 48 5.30 17.65 9.72
N GLN A 49 5.07 16.37 10.03
CA GLN A 49 5.69 15.26 9.31
C GLN A 49 5.24 15.22 7.86
N TRP A 50 3.94 15.36 7.62
CA TRP A 50 3.39 15.33 6.27
C TRP A 50 3.77 16.54 5.44
N GLU A 51 3.75 17.74 6.03
CA GLU A 51 4.18 18.97 5.36
C GLU A 51 5.63 18.85 4.89
N ARG A 52 6.52 18.32 5.75
CA ARG A 52 7.91 18.03 5.35
C ARG A 52 7.99 17.06 4.17
N LYS A 53 7.20 15.99 4.18
CA LYS A 53 7.16 15.03 3.06
C LYS A 53 6.65 15.68 1.77
N SER A 54 5.58 16.47 1.86
CA SER A 54 5.03 17.22 0.72
C SER A 54 6.06 18.18 0.12
N ILE A 55 6.71 19.02 0.95
CA ILE A 55 7.74 19.97 0.53
C ILE A 55 8.95 19.25 -0.09
N SER A 56 9.38 18.14 0.50
CA SER A 56 10.52 17.35 -0.01
C SER A 56 10.22 16.58 -1.30
N GLY A 57 8.94 16.46 -1.69
CA GLY A 57 8.50 15.62 -2.79
C GLY A 57 8.68 14.11 -2.52
N GLU A 58 8.84 13.72 -1.25
CA GLU A 58 9.01 12.31 -0.87
C GLU A 58 7.74 11.52 -1.20
N ARG A 59 7.92 10.39 -1.89
CA ARG A 59 6.81 9.50 -2.24
C ARG A 59 6.56 8.51 -1.13
N VAL A 60 5.30 8.24 -0.85
CA VAL A 60 4.89 7.30 0.19
C VAL A 60 4.52 5.97 -0.45
N ARG A 61 4.98 4.86 0.12
CA ARG A 61 4.74 3.53 -0.42
C ARG A 61 3.48 2.90 0.18
N VAL A 62 2.65 2.34 -0.68
CA VAL A 62 1.53 1.45 -0.31
C VAL A 62 1.76 0.10 -0.97
N VAL A 63 1.58 -0.97 -0.19
CA VAL A 63 1.84 -2.34 -0.66
C VAL A 63 0.54 -3.14 -0.62
N CYS A 64 0.26 -3.92 -1.65
CA CYS A 64 -0.80 -4.90 -1.68
C CYS A 64 -0.19 -6.27 -1.95
N LEU A 65 -0.37 -7.22 -1.02
CA LEU A 65 0.07 -8.60 -1.13
C LEU A 65 -1.15 -9.49 -1.20
N ILE A 66 -1.23 -10.35 -2.22
CA ILE A 66 -2.39 -11.19 -2.48
C ILE A 66 -1.94 -12.64 -2.60
N ASP A 67 -2.57 -13.52 -1.86
CA ASP A 67 -2.56 -14.95 -2.08
C ASP A 67 -3.54 -15.26 -3.22
N GLY A 68 -3.01 -15.42 -4.43
CA GLY A 68 -3.83 -15.59 -5.62
C GLY A 68 -4.51 -16.94 -5.74
N ASP A 69 -4.12 -17.94 -4.93
CA ASP A 69 -4.79 -19.24 -4.91
C ASP A 69 -6.09 -19.17 -4.08
N GLY A 70 -6.15 -18.30 -3.06
CA GLY A 70 -7.35 -18.04 -2.26
C GLY A 70 -8.05 -16.69 -2.50
N ASN A 71 -7.51 -15.84 -3.37
CA ASN A 71 -8.14 -14.60 -3.82
C ASN A 71 -8.21 -14.58 -5.36
N ILE A 72 -9.15 -15.37 -5.91
CA ILE A 72 -9.29 -15.58 -7.35
C ILE A 72 -10.09 -14.41 -7.96
N PHE A 73 -9.54 -13.77 -9.00
CA PHE A 73 -10.21 -12.66 -9.69
C PHE A 73 -11.54 -13.08 -10.32
N ALA A 74 -12.51 -12.17 -10.32
CA ALA A 74 -13.86 -12.46 -10.78
C ALA A 74 -13.94 -12.80 -12.29
N PRO A 75 -14.95 -13.58 -12.72
CA PRO A 75 -15.07 -14.07 -14.11
C PRO A 75 -15.15 -12.96 -15.16
N ASN A 76 -15.72 -11.80 -14.81
CA ASN A 76 -15.80 -10.64 -15.67
C ASN A 76 -14.41 -10.14 -16.09
N TYR A 77 -13.39 -10.27 -15.24
CA TYR A 77 -12.01 -9.96 -15.61
C TYR A 77 -11.35 -11.13 -16.35
N LEU A 78 -11.46 -12.35 -15.82
CA LEU A 78 -10.78 -13.51 -16.41
C LEU A 78 -11.17 -13.76 -17.88
N LYS A 79 -12.47 -13.62 -18.21
CA LYS A 79 -12.98 -13.80 -19.58
C LYS A 79 -12.50 -12.74 -20.58
N GLN A 80 -12.00 -11.61 -20.09
CA GLN A 80 -11.45 -10.53 -20.93
C GLN A 80 -9.93 -10.66 -21.13
N CYS A 81 -9.32 -11.72 -20.60
CA CYS A 81 -7.89 -12.02 -20.75
C CYS A 81 -7.03 -10.78 -20.41
N ARG A 82 -6.22 -10.30 -21.37
CA ARG A 82 -5.35 -9.13 -21.20
C ARG A 82 -6.05 -7.86 -20.74
N ALA A 83 -7.18 -7.50 -21.36
CA ALA A 83 -7.92 -6.30 -20.95
C ALA A 83 -8.45 -6.45 -19.52
N GLY A 84 -8.92 -7.66 -19.18
CA GLY A 84 -9.39 -7.98 -17.85
C GLY A 84 -8.31 -7.87 -16.78
N GLY A 85 -7.09 -8.35 -17.05
CA GLY A 85 -5.96 -8.21 -16.14
C GLY A 85 -5.61 -6.75 -15.87
N ALA A 86 -5.57 -5.93 -16.92
CA ALA A 86 -5.31 -4.49 -16.77
C ALA A 86 -6.43 -3.79 -15.97
N ASN A 87 -7.69 -4.11 -16.25
CA ASN A 87 -8.85 -3.56 -15.55
C ASN A 87 -8.89 -3.95 -14.07
N ALA A 88 -8.56 -5.22 -13.74
CA ALA A 88 -8.51 -5.69 -12.36
C ALA A 88 -7.43 -4.95 -11.55
N ALA A 89 -6.24 -4.76 -12.12
CA ALA A 89 -5.18 -3.99 -11.49
C ALA A 89 -5.57 -2.50 -11.32
N HIS A 90 -6.24 -1.92 -12.32
CA HIS A 90 -6.72 -0.55 -12.24
C HIS A 90 -7.75 -0.37 -11.12
N GLU A 91 -8.76 -1.25 -11.02
CA GLU A 91 -9.78 -1.20 -9.98
C GLU A 91 -9.18 -1.40 -8.58
N LEU A 92 -8.18 -2.27 -8.45
CA LEU A 92 -7.45 -2.47 -7.20
C LEU A 92 -6.69 -1.19 -6.79
N CYS A 93 -5.93 -0.58 -7.70
CA CYS A 93 -5.23 0.68 -7.45
C CYS A 93 -6.20 1.82 -7.08
N LYS A 94 -7.30 1.94 -7.82
CA LYS A 94 -8.32 2.97 -7.61
C LYS A 94 -8.89 2.88 -6.18
N HIS A 95 -9.38 1.72 -5.78
CA HIS A 95 -9.98 1.55 -4.45
C HIS A 95 -8.95 1.66 -3.32
N ILE A 96 -7.70 1.23 -3.54
CA ILE A 96 -6.61 1.46 -2.58
C ILE A 96 -6.37 2.97 -2.40
N LEU A 97 -6.31 3.75 -3.49
CA LEU A 97 -6.13 5.20 -3.42
C LEU A 97 -7.30 5.90 -2.75
N GLU A 98 -8.53 5.51 -3.07
CA GLU A 98 -9.74 6.03 -2.43
C GLU A 98 -9.76 5.71 -0.94
N TYR A 99 -9.35 4.50 -0.55
CA TYR A 99 -9.26 4.10 0.85
C TYR A 99 -8.25 4.96 1.62
N ILE A 100 -7.03 5.11 1.12
CA ILE A 100 -5.98 5.87 1.82
C ILE A 100 -6.17 7.39 1.73
N ARG A 101 -7.08 7.89 0.90
CA ARG A 101 -7.47 9.31 0.85
C ARG A 101 -8.85 9.54 1.47
N GLY A 102 -9.43 8.48 2.02
CA GLY A 102 -10.75 8.51 2.62
C GLY A 102 -10.73 9.17 3.99
N PRO A 103 -11.92 9.45 4.56
CA PRO A 103 -12.05 10.10 5.86
C PRO A 103 -11.51 9.26 7.03
N GLN A 104 -11.25 7.97 6.81
CA GLN A 104 -10.67 7.08 7.82
C GLN A 104 -9.16 7.24 7.97
N THR A 105 -8.53 8.00 7.08
CA THR A 105 -7.08 8.20 7.05
C THR A 105 -6.76 9.69 7.08
N ASP A 106 -5.91 10.13 8.01
CA ASP A 106 -5.38 11.51 8.02
C ASP A 106 -4.22 11.68 7.01
N PHE A 107 -4.31 11.02 5.84
CA PHE A 107 -3.28 11.05 4.82
C PHE A 107 -3.58 12.19 3.82
N PRO A 108 -2.63 13.13 3.63
CA PRO A 108 -2.85 14.26 2.74
C PRO A 108 -2.97 13.87 1.27
N SER A 109 -3.84 14.57 0.55
CA SER A 109 -4.14 14.27 -0.86
C SER A 109 -3.04 14.70 -1.84
N ASP A 110 -2.23 15.69 -1.45
CA ASP A 110 -1.13 16.30 -2.22
C ASP A 110 0.15 15.44 -2.20
N ILE A 111 0.26 14.48 -1.29
CA ILE A 111 1.41 13.57 -1.22
C ILE A 111 1.29 12.48 -2.31
N SER A 112 2.37 12.32 -3.06
CA SER A 112 2.48 11.29 -4.10
C SER A 112 2.59 9.89 -3.50
N VAL A 113 1.79 8.95 -4.02
CA VAL A 113 1.76 7.56 -3.56
C VAL A 113 2.33 6.64 -4.63
N ASP A 114 3.17 5.70 -4.20
CA ASP A 114 3.65 4.58 -4.99
C ASP A 114 2.97 3.29 -4.54
N ILE A 115 2.11 2.72 -5.38
CA ILE A 115 1.43 1.46 -5.11
C ILE A 115 2.25 0.32 -5.70
N SER A 116 2.51 -0.71 -4.90
CA SER A 116 3.09 -1.98 -5.35
C SER A 116 2.07 -3.08 -5.12
N ILE A 117 1.83 -3.92 -6.12
CA ILE A 117 0.92 -5.05 -6.01
C ILE A 117 1.70 -6.31 -6.32
N SER A 118 1.62 -7.31 -5.45
CA SER A 118 2.25 -8.61 -5.65
C SER A 118 1.24 -9.71 -5.35
N VAL A 119 0.93 -10.49 -6.37
CA VAL A 119 0.06 -11.67 -6.29
C VAL A 119 0.96 -12.90 -6.35
N PHE A 120 0.89 -13.76 -5.34
CA PHE A 120 1.60 -15.04 -5.30
C PHE A 120 0.62 -16.15 -5.60
N LEU A 121 0.89 -16.98 -6.62
CA LEU A 121 -0.07 -18.00 -7.04
C LEU A 121 0.62 -19.19 -7.69
N HIS A 122 0.02 -20.38 -7.59
CA HIS A 122 0.44 -21.52 -8.39
C HIS A 122 -0.17 -21.42 -9.79
N LYS A 123 0.54 -20.78 -10.72
CA LYS A 123 0.01 -20.42 -12.05
C LYS A 123 -0.58 -21.58 -12.82
N ARG A 124 0.15 -22.68 -12.93
CA ARG A 124 -0.29 -23.86 -13.69
C ARG A 124 -1.50 -24.54 -13.04
N GLY A 125 -1.50 -24.67 -11.71
CA GLY A 125 -2.60 -25.26 -10.96
C GLY A 125 -3.88 -24.44 -11.08
N LEU A 126 -3.79 -23.14 -10.78
CA LEU A 126 -4.93 -22.23 -10.85
C LEU A 126 -5.50 -22.16 -12.28
N ALA A 127 -4.66 -22.02 -13.30
CA ALA A 127 -5.12 -22.00 -14.69
C ALA A 127 -5.82 -23.31 -15.11
N GLY A 128 -5.38 -24.46 -14.57
CA GLY A 128 -6.06 -25.74 -14.78
C GLY A 128 -7.50 -25.72 -14.27
N VAL A 129 -7.68 -25.28 -13.02
CA VAL A 129 -9.02 -25.17 -12.41
C VAL A 129 -9.89 -24.16 -13.13
N LEU A 130 -9.35 -22.98 -13.46
CA LEU A 130 -10.10 -21.94 -14.16
C LEU A 130 -10.60 -22.42 -15.52
N ARG A 131 -9.83 -23.26 -16.21
CA ARG A 131 -10.23 -23.87 -17.48
C ARG A 131 -11.33 -24.91 -17.27
N ASP A 132 -11.14 -25.79 -16.30
CA ASP A 132 -12.06 -26.90 -16.04
C ASP A 132 -13.44 -26.39 -15.56
N GLU A 133 -13.49 -25.25 -14.87
CA GLU A 133 -14.72 -24.54 -14.48
C GLU A 133 -15.26 -23.59 -15.57
N GLY A 134 -14.58 -23.48 -16.73
CA GLY A 134 -15.04 -22.69 -17.88
C GLY A 134 -14.90 -21.17 -17.73
N TYR A 135 -14.06 -20.69 -16.81
CA TYR A 135 -13.75 -19.26 -16.68
C TYR A 135 -12.74 -18.77 -17.70
N ILE A 136 -11.89 -19.67 -18.19
CA ILE A 136 -10.99 -19.46 -19.33
C ILE A 136 -11.16 -20.62 -20.32
N THR A 137 -10.84 -20.39 -21.59
CA THR A 137 -10.95 -21.44 -22.63
C THR A 137 -9.69 -22.28 -22.67
N ASN A 138 -8.52 -21.66 -22.48
CA ASN A 138 -7.22 -22.30 -22.58
C ASN A 138 -6.20 -21.61 -21.66
N TYR A 139 -5.03 -22.22 -21.47
CA TYR A 139 -3.99 -21.68 -20.59
C TYR A 139 -3.45 -20.30 -21.04
N ARG A 140 -3.47 -20.02 -22.35
CA ARG A 140 -3.01 -18.74 -22.90
C ARG A 140 -3.92 -17.59 -22.48
N ASP A 141 -5.22 -17.81 -22.31
CA ASP A 141 -6.14 -16.78 -21.82
C ASP A 141 -5.70 -16.25 -20.44
N PHE A 142 -5.23 -17.14 -19.56
CA PHE A 142 -4.69 -16.76 -18.26
C PHE A 142 -3.31 -16.10 -18.35
N ASP A 143 -2.45 -16.54 -19.28
CA ASP A 143 -1.19 -15.85 -19.58
C ASP A 143 -1.43 -14.40 -20.04
N GLU A 144 -2.42 -14.20 -20.90
CA GLU A 144 -2.84 -12.88 -21.37
C GLU A 144 -3.36 -12.02 -20.21
N PHE A 145 -4.20 -12.60 -19.33
CA PHE A 145 -4.64 -11.94 -18.09
C PHE A 145 -3.46 -11.49 -17.21
N ILE A 146 -2.51 -12.40 -16.91
CA ILE A 146 -1.30 -12.08 -16.15
C ILE A 146 -0.51 -10.95 -16.83
N THR A 147 -0.39 -11.00 -18.15
CA THR A 147 0.35 -9.98 -18.91
C THR A 147 -0.34 -8.62 -18.81
N GLY A 148 -1.67 -8.56 -18.96
CA GLY A 148 -2.43 -7.34 -18.79
C GLY A 148 -2.31 -6.74 -17.39
N PHE A 149 -2.37 -7.60 -16.37
CA PHE A 149 -2.22 -7.17 -14.98
C PHE A 149 -0.83 -6.59 -14.71
N THR A 150 0.23 -7.31 -15.07
CA THR A 150 1.62 -6.88 -14.80
C THR A 150 2.05 -5.66 -15.63
N GLN A 151 1.54 -5.50 -16.85
CA GLN A 151 1.85 -4.33 -17.69
C GLN A 151 1.08 -3.05 -17.30
N SER A 152 0.03 -3.17 -16.48
CA SER A 152 -0.76 -2.01 -16.04
C SER A 152 -0.01 -1.06 -15.09
N GLY A 153 1.12 -1.48 -14.52
CA GLY A 153 1.93 -0.63 -13.64
C GLY A 153 3.31 -1.22 -13.35
N ALA A 154 4.30 -0.35 -13.22
CA ALA A 154 5.71 -0.74 -13.07
C ALA A 154 6.02 -1.59 -11.81
N ARG A 155 5.12 -1.60 -10.82
CA ARG A 155 5.26 -2.36 -9.56
C ARG A 155 4.14 -3.40 -9.38
N HIS A 156 3.51 -3.83 -10.47
CA HIS A 156 2.49 -4.89 -10.45
C HIS A 156 3.10 -6.21 -10.86
N LEU A 157 3.05 -7.19 -9.95
CA LEU A 157 3.68 -8.49 -10.11
C LEU A 157 2.65 -9.60 -9.89
N MET A 158 2.70 -10.62 -10.74
CA MET A 158 2.05 -11.91 -10.54
C MET A 158 3.14 -12.97 -10.59
N ILE A 159 3.38 -13.63 -9.46
CA ILE A 159 4.55 -14.45 -9.21
C ILE A 159 4.10 -15.91 -9.14
N ASP A 160 4.56 -16.71 -10.09
CA ASP A 160 4.37 -18.16 -10.04
C ASP A 160 5.26 -18.76 -8.94
N VAL A 161 4.63 -19.39 -7.95
CA VAL A 161 5.33 -20.07 -6.85
C VAL A 161 5.54 -21.56 -7.09
N GLY A 162 5.02 -22.10 -8.20
CA GLY A 162 5.09 -23.52 -8.54
C GLY A 162 4.14 -24.37 -7.69
N SER A 163 4.33 -25.70 -7.74
CA SER A 163 3.41 -26.69 -7.16
C SER A 163 3.69 -27.02 -5.68
N GLY A 164 4.43 -26.16 -4.98
CA GLY A 164 4.73 -26.37 -3.56
C GLY A 164 3.48 -26.14 -2.72
N LYS A 165 3.23 -27.03 -1.75
CA LYS A 165 2.17 -26.81 -0.78
C LYS A 165 2.49 -25.54 0.04
N ASP A 166 1.50 -24.69 0.24
CA ASP A 166 1.59 -23.46 1.04
C ASP A 166 2.70 -22.50 0.56
N ALA A 167 3.11 -22.61 -0.72
CA ALA A 167 4.20 -21.83 -1.28
C ALA A 167 3.81 -20.36 -1.49
N ALA A 168 2.56 -20.09 -1.86
CA ALA A 168 2.03 -18.73 -1.98
C ALA A 168 2.02 -18.05 -0.59
N ASP A 169 1.45 -18.72 0.40
CA ASP A 169 1.33 -18.28 1.79
C ASP A 169 2.69 -18.01 2.40
N SER A 170 3.65 -18.91 2.18
CA SER A 170 5.01 -18.77 2.71
C SER A 170 5.71 -17.54 2.14
N LYS A 171 5.52 -17.23 0.84
CA LYS A 171 6.05 -15.98 0.27
C LYS A 171 5.32 -14.76 0.81
N LEU A 172 3.99 -14.79 0.85
CA LEU A 172 3.19 -13.69 1.33
C LEU A 172 3.60 -13.30 2.76
N ARG A 173 3.78 -14.28 3.66
CA ARG A 173 4.17 -14.06 5.06
C ARG A 173 5.52 -13.34 5.18
N VAL A 174 6.54 -13.76 4.44
CA VAL A 174 7.86 -13.11 4.46
C VAL A 174 7.75 -11.66 3.94
N HIS A 175 7.09 -11.46 2.81
CA HIS A 175 6.90 -10.13 2.23
C HIS A 175 6.07 -9.20 3.13
N LEU A 176 5.09 -9.75 3.85
CA LEU A 176 4.32 -9.02 4.85
C LEU A 176 5.25 -8.48 5.95
N GLN A 177 6.11 -9.33 6.52
CA GLN A 177 7.02 -8.92 7.59
C GLN A 177 7.99 -7.83 7.10
N ASP A 178 8.53 -7.95 5.89
CA ASP A 178 9.44 -6.95 5.31
C ASP A 178 8.74 -5.58 5.12
N HIS A 179 7.54 -5.59 4.55
CA HIS A 179 6.85 -4.36 4.18
C HIS A 179 6.21 -3.67 5.37
N VAL A 180 5.68 -4.40 6.35
CA VAL A 180 5.01 -3.77 7.49
C VAL A 180 6.00 -3.07 8.42
N HIS A 181 7.22 -3.60 8.57
CA HIS A 181 8.29 -3.00 9.38
C HIS A 181 9.01 -1.85 8.67
N SER A 182 8.85 -1.71 7.35
CA SER A 182 9.43 -0.59 6.61
C SER A 182 8.78 0.74 7.01
N ARG A 183 9.63 1.74 7.30
CA ARG A 183 9.19 3.11 7.65
C ARG A 183 8.60 3.87 6.46
N GLU A 184 8.97 3.48 5.24
CA GLU A 184 8.48 4.09 3.99
C GLU A 184 7.09 3.57 3.61
N THR A 185 6.68 2.44 4.20
CA THR A 185 5.39 1.81 3.92
C THR A 185 4.32 2.32 4.86
N LEU A 186 3.33 2.98 4.27
CA LEU A 186 2.18 3.58 4.94
C LEU A 186 1.14 2.53 5.35
N LYS A 187 0.71 1.72 4.38
CA LYS A 187 -0.28 0.65 4.56
C LYS A 187 0.15 -0.59 3.78
N VAL A 188 -0.23 -1.75 4.31
CA VAL A 188 -0.12 -3.04 3.66
C VAL A 188 -1.52 -3.65 3.56
N PHE A 189 -2.01 -3.80 2.33
CA PHE A 189 -3.27 -4.48 2.01
C PHE A 189 -3.01 -5.96 1.81
N ILE A 190 -3.78 -6.83 2.44
CA ILE A 190 -3.56 -8.28 2.44
C ILE A 190 -4.77 -9.04 1.92
N GLY A 191 -4.61 -9.67 0.75
CA GLY A 191 -5.52 -10.68 0.22
C GLY A 191 -5.18 -12.06 0.76
N GLY A 192 -5.45 -12.29 2.05
CA GLY A 192 -5.09 -13.52 2.78
C GLY A 192 -6.00 -13.72 4.00
N SER A 193 -7.30 -13.49 3.82
CA SER A 193 -8.29 -13.50 4.91
C SER A 193 -9.11 -14.79 4.97
N HIS A 194 -8.80 -15.77 4.12
CA HIS A 194 -9.58 -16.99 3.92
C HIS A 194 -8.97 -18.23 4.61
N ASP A 195 -7.72 -18.12 5.10
CA ASP A 195 -7.00 -19.19 5.77
C ASP A 195 -6.60 -18.75 7.19
N SER A 196 -6.89 -19.60 8.17
CA SER A 196 -6.44 -19.47 9.55
C SER A 196 -4.92 -19.52 9.71
N GLY A 197 -4.20 -20.06 8.71
CA GLY A 197 -2.73 -20.12 8.68
C GLY A 197 -2.05 -18.75 8.78
N TYR A 198 -2.73 -17.67 8.38
CA TYR A 198 -2.22 -16.30 8.51
C TYR A 198 -2.42 -15.67 9.89
N PHE A 199 -3.19 -16.30 10.78
CA PHE A 199 -3.59 -15.73 12.07
C PHE A 199 -2.40 -15.31 12.92
N HIS A 200 -1.40 -16.20 13.07
CA HIS A 200 -0.22 -15.90 13.88
C HIS A 200 0.65 -14.80 13.28
N ASP A 201 0.72 -14.68 11.95
CA ASP A 201 1.45 -13.60 11.28
C ASP A 201 0.82 -12.25 11.58
N TYR A 202 -0.51 -12.15 11.49
CA TYR A 202 -1.23 -10.92 11.81
C TYR A 202 -1.17 -10.59 13.29
N GLN A 203 -1.28 -11.59 14.18
CA GLN A 203 -1.08 -11.40 15.62
C GLN A 203 0.30 -10.84 15.93
N SER A 204 1.36 -11.35 15.27
CA SER A 204 2.72 -10.85 15.44
C SER A 204 2.82 -9.36 15.06
N VAL A 205 2.19 -8.96 13.96
CA VAL A 205 2.16 -7.54 13.54
C VAL A 205 1.38 -6.67 14.54
N ILE A 206 0.27 -7.17 15.06
CA ILE A 206 -0.53 -6.48 16.08
C ILE A 206 0.28 -6.32 17.37
N ALA A 207 0.94 -7.37 17.83
CA ALA A 207 1.80 -7.36 19.01
C ALA A 207 2.98 -6.38 18.87
N ALA A 208 3.48 -6.17 17.65
CA ALA A 208 4.49 -5.17 17.33
C ALA A 208 3.95 -3.72 17.31
N GLY A 209 2.65 -3.50 17.58
CA GLY A 209 2.02 -2.18 17.55
C GLY A 209 1.79 -1.64 16.13
N LEU A 210 1.84 -2.50 15.12
CA LEU A 210 1.72 -2.14 13.70
C LEU A 210 0.33 -2.44 13.11
N LYS A 211 -0.66 -2.71 13.97
CA LYS A 211 -2.05 -3.01 13.58
C LYS A 211 -2.62 -2.00 12.58
N ASP A 212 -2.37 -0.71 12.80
CA ASP A 212 -2.88 0.38 11.94
C ASP A 212 -2.31 0.37 10.52
N LYS A 213 -1.20 -0.35 10.26
CA LYS A 213 -0.67 -0.49 8.90
C LYS A 213 -1.40 -1.56 8.10
N LEU A 214 -2.05 -2.52 8.76
CA LEU A 214 -2.69 -3.65 8.09
C LEU A 214 -4.12 -3.35 7.68
N VAL A 215 -4.45 -3.68 6.44
CA VAL A 215 -5.80 -3.64 5.90
C VAL A 215 -6.08 -4.97 5.21
N LEU A 216 -7.13 -5.67 5.61
CA LEU A 216 -7.59 -6.87 4.94
C LEU A 216 -8.27 -6.52 3.63
N LEU A 217 -8.00 -7.32 2.61
CA LEU A 217 -8.65 -7.29 1.31
C LEU A 217 -9.35 -8.64 1.10
N PRO A 218 -10.60 -8.81 1.54
CA PRO A 218 -11.26 -10.10 1.53
C PRO A 218 -11.44 -10.66 0.12
N GLY A 219 -11.05 -11.92 -0.07
CA GLY A 219 -11.22 -12.64 -1.34
C GLY A 219 -12.60 -13.26 -1.51
N TYR A 220 -13.28 -13.54 -0.41
CA TYR A 220 -14.60 -14.19 -0.35
C TYR A 220 -15.58 -13.37 0.49
N GLU A 221 -16.87 -13.72 0.42
CA GLU A 221 -17.90 -13.09 1.27
C GLU A 221 -17.65 -13.27 2.76
N LYS A 222 -17.08 -14.42 3.14
CA LYS A 222 -16.77 -14.75 4.52
C LYS A 222 -15.27 -14.64 4.76
N ILE A 223 -14.92 -13.86 5.77
CA ILE A 223 -13.58 -13.84 6.35
C ILE A 223 -13.48 -15.01 7.33
N GLU A 224 -12.30 -15.63 7.41
CA GLU A 224 -12.07 -16.71 8.36
C GLU A 224 -12.23 -16.23 9.80
N GLN A 225 -12.95 -16.99 10.63
CA GLN A 225 -13.43 -16.53 11.94
C GLN A 225 -12.28 -16.03 12.83
N ALA A 226 -11.18 -16.78 12.92
CA ALA A 226 -10.01 -16.40 13.71
C ALA A 226 -9.41 -15.06 13.23
N ILE A 227 -9.41 -14.81 11.92
CA ILE A 227 -8.92 -13.55 11.33
C ILE A 227 -9.88 -12.41 11.64
N GLN A 228 -11.19 -12.67 11.60
CA GLN A 228 -12.23 -11.68 11.92
C GLN A 228 -12.10 -11.17 13.36
N GLU A 229 -11.78 -12.05 14.31
CA GLU A 229 -11.60 -11.72 15.73
C GLU A 229 -10.45 -10.73 15.99
N LEU A 230 -9.49 -10.60 15.05
CA LEU A 230 -8.39 -9.63 15.16
C LEU A 230 -8.85 -8.17 14.96
N ASN A 231 -10.07 -7.95 14.46
CA ASN A 231 -10.66 -6.63 14.23
C ASN A 231 -9.72 -5.70 13.43
N LEU A 232 -9.20 -6.22 12.32
CA LEU A 232 -8.39 -5.44 11.37
C LEU A 232 -9.28 -4.56 10.51
N GLN A 233 -8.71 -3.47 9.98
CA GLN A 233 -9.39 -2.66 8.98
C GLN A 233 -9.60 -3.47 7.70
N THR A 234 -10.68 -3.22 6.97
CA THR A 234 -11.03 -3.99 5.78
C THR A 234 -11.37 -3.07 4.61
N LEU A 235 -10.83 -3.38 3.44
CA LEU A 235 -11.22 -2.80 2.16
C LEU A 235 -11.96 -3.87 1.36
N ILE A 236 -13.25 -3.67 1.11
CA ILE A 236 -14.06 -4.53 0.23
C ILE A 236 -14.14 -3.86 -1.13
N ILE A 237 -13.73 -4.58 -2.18
CA ILE A 237 -13.84 -4.11 -3.56
C ILE A 237 -14.91 -4.97 -4.27
N PRO A 238 -16.08 -4.40 -4.58
CA PRO A 238 -17.17 -5.15 -5.19
C PRO A 238 -16.74 -5.81 -6.50
N ASN A 239 -17.09 -7.09 -6.65
CA ASN A 239 -16.84 -7.88 -7.87
C ASN A 239 -15.37 -7.99 -8.30
N LEU A 240 -14.38 -7.69 -7.43
CA LEU A 240 -12.97 -7.87 -7.77
C LEU A 240 -12.57 -9.35 -7.77
N PHE A 241 -13.00 -10.07 -6.74
CA PHE A 241 -12.74 -11.50 -6.54
C PHE A 241 -14.03 -12.32 -6.64
N MET A 242 -13.87 -13.62 -6.88
CA MET A 242 -14.97 -14.58 -6.80
C MET A 242 -15.45 -14.70 -5.34
N PRO A 243 -16.74 -14.55 -5.05
CA PRO A 243 -17.24 -14.56 -3.66
C PRO A 243 -17.18 -15.94 -2.99
N VAL A 244 -17.00 -17.01 -3.77
CA VAL A 244 -17.03 -18.41 -3.32
C VAL A 244 -15.73 -19.10 -3.71
N LYS A 245 -15.19 -19.90 -2.79
CA LYS A 245 -14.01 -20.74 -3.02
C LYS A 245 -14.30 -21.75 -4.13
N LEU A 246 -13.42 -21.83 -5.13
CA LEU A 246 -13.46 -22.94 -6.08
C LEU A 246 -13.19 -24.23 -5.32
N LYS A 247 -13.85 -25.34 -5.74
CA LYS A 247 -13.75 -26.64 -5.04
C LYS A 247 -12.29 -26.93 -4.70
N ASP A 248 -12.03 -27.32 -3.46
CA ASP A 248 -10.68 -27.59 -2.96
C ASP A 248 -9.93 -28.43 -4.00
N ILE A 249 -8.87 -27.85 -4.54
CA ILE A 249 -7.80 -28.65 -5.14
C ILE A 249 -7.19 -29.38 -3.96
N GLY A 250 -7.81 -30.49 -3.58
CA GLY A 250 -7.08 -31.49 -2.84
C GLY A 250 -5.80 -31.71 -3.64
N TYR A 251 -4.66 -31.41 -3.05
CA TYR A 251 -3.44 -32.13 -3.35
C TYR A 251 -3.67 -33.61 -2.95
N THR A 252 -4.67 -34.26 -3.54
CA THR A 252 -4.75 -35.70 -3.65
C THR A 252 -3.68 -36.05 -4.65
N SER A 253 -2.45 -36.16 -4.14
CA SER A 253 -1.52 -37.13 -4.68
C SER A 253 -2.27 -38.46 -4.64
N GLN A 254 -2.95 -38.81 -5.73
CA GLN A 254 -3.32 -40.18 -5.99
C GLN A 254 -2.00 -40.91 -6.11
N ARG A 255 -1.56 -41.47 -4.98
CA ARG A 255 -0.52 -42.46 -4.91
C ARG A 255 -1.11 -43.69 -5.59
N THR A 256 -1.06 -43.73 -6.91
CA THR A 256 -1.26 -44.96 -7.68
C THR A 256 -0.07 -45.85 -7.34
N THR A 257 -0.21 -46.66 -6.29
CA THR A 257 0.67 -47.81 -6.09
C THR A 257 0.36 -48.79 -7.22
N PRO A 258 1.30 -49.09 -8.14
CA PRO A 258 1.17 -50.27 -8.96
C PRO A 258 1.42 -51.46 -8.04
N ALA A 259 0.39 -52.28 -7.83
CA ALA A 259 0.57 -53.62 -7.31
C ALA A 259 1.39 -54.44 -8.32
N ASN A 260 2.28 -55.28 -7.80
CA ASN A 260 3.11 -56.27 -8.49
C ASN A 260 4.26 -55.74 -9.38
N SER A 261 5.45 -55.75 -8.78
CA SER A 261 6.62 -56.31 -9.45
C SER A 261 7.54 -56.93 -8.39
N SER A 262 7.83 -58.20 -8.61
CA SER A 262 8.71 -59.09 -7.86
C SER A 262 10.04 -58.45 -7.45
N ARG A 263 10.43 -58.69 -6.18
CA ARG A 263 11.77 -58.49 -5.62
C ARG A 263 12.85 -59.05 -6.56
N LEU A 264 13.84 -58.22 -6.87
CA LEU A 264 15.20 -58.66 -7.21
C LEU A 264 16.14 -58.34 -6.04
N PRO A 265 17.15 -59.18 -5.77
CA PRO A 265 18.02 -59.03 -4.60
C PRO A 265 18.98 -57.84 -4.77
N VAL A 266 19.18 -57.13 -3.66
CA VAL A 266 20.11 -56.01 -3.49
C VAL A 266 21.54 -56.56 -3.55
N ALA A 267 22.35 -56.02 -4.47
CA ALA A 267 23.80 -56.18 -4.47
C ALA A 267 24.46 -54.88 -3.97
N ASP A 268 25.51 -55.05 -3.20
CA ASP A 268 26.19 -54.08 -2.35
C ASP A 268 26.62 -52.77 -3.05
N LEU A 269 26.33 -51.64 -2.39
CA LEU A 269 27.01 -50.36 -2.61
C LEU A 269 27.44 -49.81 -1.23
N PRO A 270 28.69 -49.33 -1.09
CA PRO A 270 29.23 -48.92 0.20
C PRO A 270 28.67 -47.57 0.67
N ASN A 271 28.62 -47.49 2.00
CA ASN A 271 28.21 -46.38 2.84
C ASN A 271 28.89 -45.04 2.45
N LEU A 272 28.10 -44.01 2.11
CA LEU A 272 28.60 -42.65 1.82
C LEU A 272 27.97 -41.62 2.75
N GLU A 273 28.11 -41.84 4.06
CA GLU A 273 27.69 -40.89 5.10
C GLU A 273 28.77 -39.80 5.37
N GLY A 274 29.37 -39.26 4.30
CA GLY A 274 30.56 -38.40 4.44
C GLY A 274 30.69 -37.20 3.50
N ASN A 275 29.73 -36.90 2.61
CA ASN A 275 29.99 -35.90 1.55
C ASN A 275 28.88 -34.88 1.25
N LEU A 276 28.03 -34.54 2.22
CA LEU A 276 27.11 -33.40 2.08
C LEU A 276 27.75 -32.04 2.39
N GLN A 277 28.87 -32.00 3.13
CA GLN A 277 29.59 -30.74 3.40
C GLN A 277 30.42 -30.24 2.19
N ALA A 278 30.94 -31.16 1.36
CA ALA A 278 31.79 -30.81 0.20
C ALA A 278 30.96 -30.34 -1.02
N ALA A 279 29.74 -30.86 -1.20
CA ALA A 279 28.85 -30.47 -2.29
C ALA A 279 28.35 -29.01 -2.15
N PHE A 280 28.15 -28.54 -0.91
CA PHE A 280 27.76 -27.14 -0.64
C PHE A 280 28.91 -26.15 -0.88
N ALA A 281 30.16 -26.52 -0.60
CA ALA A 281 31.32 -25.65 -0.85
C ALA A 281 31.66 -25.52 -2.36
N ALA A 282 31.35 -26.54 -3.17
CA ALA A 282 31.65 -26.53 -4.61
C ALA A 282 30.67 -25.66 -5.44
N MET A 283 29.44 -25.44 -4.96
CA MET A 283 28.44 -24.60 -5.65
C MET A 283 28.61 -23.10 -5.41
N SER A 284 29.40 -22.68 -4.42
CA SER A 284 29.65 -21.26 -4.12
C SER A 284 30.85 -20.65 -4.86
N PHE A 285 31.61 -21.44 -5.66
CA PHE A 285 32.81 -20.97 -6.37
C PHE A 285 32.72 -20.97 -7.90
N GLN A 286 31.57 -21.28 -8.50
CA GLN A 286 31.44 -21.43 -9.96
C GLN A 286 30.89 -20.24 -10.75
N ASN A 287 30.84 -19.03 -10.16
CA ASN A 287 30.38 -17.84 -10.90
C ASN A 287 31.41 -16.74 -11.15
N HIS A 288 32.71 -17.03 -11.15
CA HIS A 288 33.73 -16.11 -11.70
C HIS A 288 34.86 -16.85 -12.43
N ARG A 289 34.68 -17.16 -13.72
CA ARG A 289 35.73 -17.18 -14.76
C ARG A 289 35.14 -17.55 -16.14
N ARG A 290 34.80 -16.53 -16.94
CA ARG A 290 34.98 -16.60 -18.39
C ARG A 290 35.97 -15.51 -18.77
N ARG A 291 37.21 -15.91 -19.11
CA ARG A 291 38.18 -15.03 -19.76
C ARG A 291 38.34 -15.51 -21.20
N VAL A 292 37.99 -14.62 -22.11
CA VAL A 292 38.25 -14.71 -23.55
C VAL A 292 39.76 -14.57 -23.78
N SER A 293 40.30 -15.44 -24.62
CA SER A 293 41.67 -15.40 -25.13
C SER A 293 41.74 -14.51 -26.39
N ILE A 294 42.48 -13.40 -26.32
CA ILE A 294 43.05 -12.73 -27.51
C ILE A 294 44.47 -12.30 -27.13
N GLY A 295 45.42 -12.62 -28.00
CA GLY A 295 46.85 -12.46 -27.79
C GLY A 295 47.41 -11.07 -28.14
N ASP A 296 48.60 -10.88 -27.58
CA ASP A 296 49.77 -10.12 -28.04
C ASP A 296 49.76 -8.59 -28.14
N GLY A 297 50.84 -7.98 -27.60
CA GLY A 297 51.35 -6.69 -28.07
C GLY A 297 51.43 -5.50 -27.08
N SER A 298 52.61 -5.34 -26.46
CA SER A 298 53.30 -4.07 -26.13
C SER A 298 52.82 -3.12 -25.00
N THR A 299 53.71 -3.05 -23.98
CA THR A 299 54.25 -1.87 -23.26
C THR A 299 53.34 -0.75 -22.73
N GLY A 300 53.33 -0.59 -21.40
CA GLY A 300 53.10 0.70 -20.73
C GLY A 300 52.33 0.62 -19.41
N ARG A 301 53.01 0.77 -18.26
CA ARG A 301 52.37 1.01 -16.94
C ARG A 301 51.59 2.34 -16.96
N PRO A 302 50.50 2.50 -16.17
CA PRO A 302 50.69 3.21 -14.90
C PRO A 302 49.79 2.74 -13.72
N LEU A 303 50.11 3.34 -12.58
CA LEU A 303 49.64 3.11 -11.22
C LEU A 303 48.15 3.36 -10.98
N ILE A 304 47.62 2.62 -10.00
CA ILE A 304 46.37 2.84 -9.29
C ILE A 304 46.49 4.09 -8.40
N ARG A 305 45.56 5.05 -8.56
CA ARG A 305 45.10 5.94 -7.48
C ARG A 305 43.60 6.21 -7.64
N SER A 306 42.86 5.98 -6.56
CA SER A 306 41.50 6.47 -6.32
C SER A 306 41.45 8.01 -6.40
N PRO A 307 40.28 8.62 -6.61
CA PRO A 307 39.80 9.45 -5.51
C PRO A 307 38.28 9.54 -5.32
N ILE A 308 37.92 9.61 -4.04
CA ILE A 308 36.79 10.34 -3.49
C ILE A 308 37.06 11.86 -3.62
N ARG A 309 35.96 12.64 -3.74
CA ARG A 309 35.71 14.05 -3.30
C ARG A 309 35.53 15.14 -4.38
N ILE A 310 34.29 15.64 -4.40
CA ILE A 310 33.81 17.04 -4.29
C ILE A 310 34.51 18.11 -5.16
N ALA A 311 33.70 18.84 -5.93
CA ALA A 311 33.94 20.27 -6.17
C ALA A 311 32.61 21.03 -6.30
N ASN A 312 32.49 22.07 -5.48
CA ASN A 312 31.64 23.24 -5.68
C ASN A 312 32.61 24.43 -5.88
N GLU A 313 32.22 25.38 -6.73
CA GLU A 313 32.76 26.75 -6.95
C GLU A 313 34.13 26.95 -7.62
N HIS A 314 34.17 27.68 -8.75
CA HIS A 314 34.44 29.13 -8.72
C HIS A 314 34.11 29.85 -10.04
N LEU A 315 33.77 31.13 -9.87
CA LEU A 315 33.20 32.14 -10.77
C LEU A 315 34.20 32.84 -11.71
N GLN A 316 33.62 33.66 -12.59
CA GLN A 316 34.12 34.81 -13.38
C GLN A 316 34.46 34.46 -14.84
N GLU A 317 33.98 35.13 -15.89
CA GLU A 317 33.56 36.53 -16.10
C GLU A 317 32.72 36.63 -17.40
N ASN A 318 31.64 37.42 -17.42
CA ASN A 318 31.35 38.44 -18.45
C ASN A 318 29.92 38.99 -18.36
N VAL A 319 29.85 40.30 -18.13
CA VAL A 319 28.66 41.16 -18.24
C VAL A 319 28.72 41.86 -19.60
N PRO A 320 27.58 42.16 -20.24
CA PRO A 320 27.39 43.55 -20.66
C PRO A 320 26.01 44.11 -20.32
N SER A 321 26.00 45.44 -20.28
CA SER A 321 25.09 46.36 -19.61
C SER A 321 23.76 46.63 -20.32
N LEU A 322 22.81 47.12 -19.52
CA LEU A 322 21.60 47.82 -19.93
C LEU A 322 21.94 49.18 -20.55
N GLU A 323 21.39 49.48 -21.73
CA GLU A 323 20.94 50.83 -22.09
C GLU A 323 19.97 50.79 -23.30
N GLU A 324 19.04 51.75 -23.29
CA GLU A 324 18.13 52.21 -24.35
C GLU A 324 16.78 51.51 -24.59
N MET A 325 15.72 52.13 -24.04
CA MET A 325 14.39 52.15 -24.64
C MET A 325 14.37 53.02 -25.90
N PRO A 326 13.43 52.77 -26.83
CA PRO A 326 12.49 53.85 -27.11
C PRO A 326 11.03 53.41 -27.30
N ASN A 327 10.16 54.14 -26.60
CA ASN A 327 8.89 54.76 -26.99
C ASN A 327 8.11 54.38 -28.28
N THR A 328 6.79 54.25 -28.04
CA THR A 328 5.62 54.82 -28.76
C THR A 328 4.97 54.13 -29.97
N SER A 329 3.67 53.87 -29.78
CA SER A 329 2.50 54.07 -30.67
C SER A 329 2.51 53.55 -32.13
N SER A 330 1.50 52.78 -32.51
CA SER A 330 0.36 53.28 -33.32
C SER A 330 -0.53 52.16 -33.88
N ALA A 331 -1.84 52.36 -33.72
CA ALA A 331 -2.94 52.20 -34.69
C ALA A 331 -2.89 51.14 -35.82
N GLY A 332 -3.99 50.38 -35.92
CA GLY A 332 -4.54 49.75 -37.13
C GLY A 332 -5.79 48.96 -36.73
N LYS A 333 -7.01 49.52 -36.70
CA LYS A 333 -7.94 49.88 -37.79
C LYS A 333 -8.20 48.76 -38.82
N HIS A 334 -9.39 48.19 -38.69
CA HIS A 334 -10.39 47.82 -39.69
C HIS A 334 -9.96 47.16 -41.01
N SER A 335 -10.50 45.97 -41.27
CA SER A 335 -11.42 45.77 -42.40
C SER A 335 -12.34 44.57 -42.14
N SER A 336 -13.62 44.89 -42.18
CA SER A 336 -14.80 44.04 -42.31
C SER A 336 -14.87 43.33 -43.66
N GLU A 337 -15.49 42.14 -43.69
CA GLU A 337 -16.38 41.68 -44.78
C GLU A 337 -17.14 40.42 -44.32
N ASP A 338 -18.40 40.65 -43.94
CA ASP A 338 -19.66 40.00 -44.40
C ASP A 338 -19.65 38.50 -44.74
N LEU A 339 -20.34 37.67 -43.93
CA LEU A 339 -21.77 37.27 -44.03
C LEU A 339 -21.99 36.13 -45.04
N GLU A 340 -22.23 34.93 -44.50
CA GLU A 340 -23.20 33.96 -45.05
C GLU A 340 -23.62 32.97 -43.95
N GLU A 341 -24.88 33.09 -43.51
CA GLU A 341 -25.72 32.08 -42.86
C GLU A 341 -26.92 31.87 -43.81
N PRO A 342 -27.70 30.76 -43.80
CA PRO A 342 -28.28 30.17 -42.57
C PRO A 342 -28.50 28.64 -42.59
N GLY A 343 -28.95 28.06 -41.46
CA GLY A 343 -29.44 26.68 -41.43
C GLY A 343 -29.77 26.07 -40.06
N GLU A 344 -30.79 26.61 -39.39
CA GLU A 344 -31.89 25.94 -38.65
C GLU A 344 -31.64 24.87 -37.54
N ALA A 345 -32.13 25.22 -36.33
CA ALA A 345 -32.90 24.45 -35.33
C ALA A 345 -32.29 23.22 -34.61
N ASP A 346 -32.06 23.30 -33.29
CA ASP A 346 -33.06 22.98 -32.24
C ASP A 346 -32.47 22.92 -30.80
N ALA A 347 -33.21 23.53 -29.87
CA ALA A 347 -33.43 23.23 -28.44
C ALA A 347 -32.28 23.09 -27.39
N GLU A 348 -32.32 24.02 -26.42
CA GLU A 348 -31.71 24.18 -25.08
C GLU A 348 -31.94 23.04 -24.02
N PRO A 349 -31.47 23.14 -22.74
CA PRO A 349 -30.13 23.52 -22.25
C PRO A 349 -29.62 22.63 -21.09
N ALA A 350 -28.32 22.75 -20.80
CA ALA A 350 -27.66 22.20 -19.61
C ALA A 350 -27.82 23.15 -18.40
N GLY A 351 -28.40 22.65 -17.30
CA GLY A 351 -28.42 23.31 -16.00
C GLY A 351 -27.29 22.82 -15.11
N GLN A 352 -26.23 23.63 -15.00
CA GLN A 352 -25.06 23.35 -14.18
C GLN A 352 -25.14 24.11 -12.85
N ALA A 353 -25.34 23.40 -11.75
CA ALA A 353 -25.24 23.97 -10.40
C ALA A 353 -23.88 23.60 -9.78
N ARG A 354 -22.95 24.55 -9.78
CA ARG A 354 -21.73 24.50 -8.96
C ARG A 354 -22.07 24.98 -7.54
N SER A 355 -21.97 24.08 -6.57
CA SER A 355 -22.06 24.45 -5.15
C SER A 355 -20.68 24.80 -4.62
N THR A 356 -20.43 26.09 -4.43
CA THR A 356 -19.25 26.64 -3.76
C THR A 356 -19.61 26.82 -2.28
N PHE A 357 -19.07 25.98 -1.39
CA PHE A 357 -19.19 26.18 0.05
C PHE A 357 -18.08 27.11 0.55
N LEU A 358 -18.47 28.35 0.88
CA LEU A 358 -17.64 29.34 1.55
C LEU A 358 -17.83 29.17 3.07
N VAL A 359 -16.83 28.66 3.79
CA VAL A 359 -16.86 28.59 5.25
C VAL A 359 -16.49 29.96 5.82
N ARG A 360 -17.47 30.65 6.40
CA ARG A 360 -17.30 31.94 7.06
C ARG A 360 -16.95 31.69 8.53
N VAL A 361 -15.74 32.09 8.93
CA VAL A 361 -15.27 32.06 10.32
C VAL A 361 -16.03 33.12 11.13
N ILE A 362 -16.80 32.69 12.14
CA ILE A 362 -17.45 33.57 13.11
C ILE A 362 -16.52 33.71 14.32
N LYS A 363 -16.07 34.94 14.61
CA LYS A 363 -15.41 35.29 15.88
C LYS A 363 -16.46 35.43 16.99
N PRO A 364 -16.16 35.03 18.24
CA PRO A 364 -17.05 35.28 19.37
C PRO A 364 -16.97 36.77 19.77
N MET A 365 -18.13 37.39 19.99
CA MET A 365 -18.22 38.71 20.61
C MET A 365 -18.21 38.55 22.14
N THR A 366 -17.28 39.24 22.78
CA THR A 366 -17.30 39.58 24.20
C THR A 366 -18.38 40.64 24.44
N GLY A 367 -19.22 40.41 25.46
CA GLY A 367 -20.19 41.36 26.00
C GLY A 367 -20.80 40.78 27.25
#